data_AF-A0AAD6QPD9-F1
#
_entry.id   AF-A0AAD6QPD9-F1
#
_cell.length_a   1.000
_cell.length_b   1.000
_cell.length_c   1.000
_cell.angle_alpha   90.00
_cell.angle_beta   90.00
_cell.angle_gamma   90.00
#
_symmetry.space_group_name_H-M   'P 1'
#
loop_
_entity.id
_entity.type
_entity.pdbx_description
1 polymer ?
#
loop_
_entity_poly.entity_id
_entity_poly.type
_entity_poly.pdbx_seq_one_letter_code
_entity_poly.pdbx_strand_id
1 'polypeptide(L)'
;MSPELVKEKRYDYGVDIWALGCAVVEMLSGKPVWPRMDVPGYLYTIGDSQDLPQIPSSISDDAKDFLGKCLVRNAAQRWSADELLEHPFLSVG
;
A
#
# COMPACT_ATOMS: atom_id res chain seq x y z
N MET A 1 0.33 8.64 -2.23
CA MET A 1 1.78 8.96 -2.10
C MET A 1 2.41 7.90 -1.21
N SER A 2 3.63 7.47 -1.50
CA SER A 2 4.38 6.53 -0.65
C SER A 2 5.25 7.28 0.39
N PRO A 3 5.68 6.61 1.48
CA PRO A 3 6.47 7.24 2.54
C PRO A 3 7.79 7.89 2.06
N GLU A 4 8.54 7.19 1.21
CA GLU A 4 9.82 7.66 0.65
C GLU A 4 9.64 8.83 -0.32
N LEU A 5 8.54 8.86 -1.09
CA LEU A 5 8.23 10.00 -1.94
C LEU A 5 7.92 11.25 -1.11
N VAL A 6 7.24 11.09 0.03
CA VAL A 6 6.94 12.20 0.94
C VAL A 6 8.21 12.70 1.63
N LYS A 7 8.98 11.79 2.24
CA LYS A 7 10.16 12.09 3.08
C LYS A 7 11.40 12.47 2.29
N GLU A 8 11.74 11.69 1.27
CA GLU A 8 13.04 11.76 0.59
C GLU A 8 12.92 12.38 -0.80
N LYS A 9 11.69 12.63 -1.29
CA LYS A 9 11.41 12.98 -2.70
C LYS A 9 12.00 11.96 -3.69
N ARG A 10 12.26 10.75 -3.20
CA ARG A 10 12.80 9.65 -4.00
C ARG A 10 11.64 8.95 -4.70
N TYR A 11 11.80 8.74 -6.00
CA TYR A 11 10.87 7.99 -6.81
C TYR A 11 11.59 6.75 -7.34
N ASP A 12 11.03 5.58 -7.06
CA ASP A 12 11.42 4.29 -7.62
C ASP A 12 10.16 3.45 -7.89
N TYR A 13 10.33 2.23 -8.42
CA TYR A 13 9.19 1.35 -8.72
C TYR A 13 8.34 1.05 -7.46
N GLY A 14 8.93 1.10 -6.26
CA GLY A 14 8.23 0.84 -5.02
C GLY A 14 7.11 1.84 -4.75
N VAL A 15 7.21 3.07 -5.28
CA VAL A 15 6.15 4.09 -5.17
C VAL A 15 4.86 3.59 -5.83
N ASP A 16 4.97 2.99 -7.00
CA ASP A 16 3.84 2.47 -7.76
C ASP A 16 3.24 1.22 -7.08
N ILE A 17 4.09 0.37 -6.50
CA ILE A 17 3.65 -0.80 -5.71
C ILE A 17 2.84 -0.37 -4.47
N TRP A 18 3.27 0.68 -3.79
CA TRP A 18 2.52 1.24 -2.67
C TRP A 18 1.16 1.80 -3.13
N ALA A 19 1.14 2.54 -4.24
CA ALA A 19 -0.09 3.09 -4.81
C ALA A 19 -1.07 1.98 -5.21
N LEU A 20 -0.58 0.89 -5.80
CA LEU A 20 -1.36 -0.31 -6.09
C LEU A 20 -1.98 -0.90 -4.81
N GLY A 21 -1.17 -1.09 -3.76
CA GLY A 21 -1.65 -1.61 -2.47
C GLY A 21 -2.79 -0.75 -1.90
N CYS A 22 -2.64 0.58 -1.91
CA CYS A 22 -3.71 1.48 -1.49
C CYS A 22 -4.96 1.32 -2.35
N ALA A 23 -4.84 1.31 -3.68
CA ALA A 23 -5.97 1.16 -4.58
C ALA A 23 -6.74 -0.15 -4.35
N VAL A 24 -6.03 -1.26 -4.13
CA VAL A 24 -6.65 -2.56 -3.82
C VAL A 24 -7.39 -2.52 -2.48
N VAL A 25 -6.83 -1.89 -1.43
CA VAL A 25 -7.55 -1.67 -0.17
C VAL A 25 -8.83 -0.86 -0.37
N GLU A 26 -8.79 0.21 -1.17
CA GLU A 26 -9.96 1.05 -1.44
C GLU A 26 -11.04 0.28 -2.21
N MET A 27 -10.65 -0.54 -3.20
CA MET A 27 -11.58 -1.39 -3.95
C MET A 27 -12.25 -2.45 -3.06
N LEU A 28 -11.48 -3.10 -2.18
CA LEU A 28 -12.00 -4.14 -1.28
C LEU A 28 -12.86 -3.59 -0.14
N SER A 29 -12.53 -2.38 0.34
CA SER A 29 -13.25 -1.76 1.47
C SER A 29 -14.38 -0.82 1.05
N GLY A 30 -14.37 -0.34 -0.20
CA GLY A 30 -15.23 0.72 -0.70
C GLY A 30 -14.99 2.08 -0.01
N LYS A 31 -13.88 2.25 0.68
CA LYS A 31 -13.55 3.42 1.50
C LYS A 31 -12.13 3.90 1.21
N PRO A 32 -11.85 5.21 1.31
CA PRO A 32 -10.49 5.71 1.17
C PRO A 32 -9.59 5.19 2.29
N VAL A 33 -8.32 4.89 1.98
CA VAL A 33 -7.35 4.35 2.96
C VAL A 33 -7.14 5.27 4.16
N TRP A 34 -7.25 6.58 3.96
CA TRP A 34 -7.32 7.55 5.04
C TRP A 34 -8.42 8.60 4.79
N PRO A 35 -9.57 8.49 5.49
CA PRO A 35 -10.67 9.42 5.30
C PRO A 35 -10.42 10.78 5.95
N ARG A 36 -10.83 11.86 5.27
CA ARG A 36 -11.00 13.22 5.83
C ARG A 36 -9.76 13.81 6.54
N MET A 37 -8.62 13.83 5.87
CA MET A 37 -7.46 14.65 6.29
C MET A 37 -7.26 15.82 5.35
N ASP A 38 -6.75 16.92 5.88
CA ASP A 38 -6.17 17.98 5.07
C ASP A 38 -4.81 17.53 4.49
N VAL A 39 -4.27 18.30 3.55
CA VAL A 39 -3.00 17.95 2.90
C VAL A 39 -1.85 17.79 3.90
N PRO A 40 -1.66 18.68 4.89
CA PRO A 40 -0.62 18.50 5.91
C PRO A 40 -0.78 17.23 6.74
N GLY A 41 -1.99 16.92 7.22
CA GLY A 41 -2.26 15.69 7.96
C GLY A 41 -1.98 14.44 7.15
N TYR A 42 -2.37 14.44 5.86
CA TYR A 42 -2.10 13.34 4.95
C TYR A 42 -0.60 13.10 4.70
N LEU A 43 0.16 14.19 4.52
CA LEU A 43 1.62 14.11 4.38
C LEU A 43 2.29 13.61 5.66
N TYR A 44 1.86 14.07 6.83
CA TYR A 44 2.38 13.59 8.11
C TYR A 44 2.10 12.11 8.33
N THR A 45 0.88 11.64 8.07
CA THR A 45 0.49 10.23 8.23
C THR A 45 1.31 9.31 7.34
N ILE A 46 1.54 9.68 6.07
CA ILE A 46 2.33 8.85 5.15
C ILE A 46 3.83 8.98 5.43
N GLY A 47 4.28 10.20 5.65
CA GLY A 47 5.69 10.54 5.76
C GLY A 47 6.23 10.16 7.12
N ASP A 48 5.65 10.67 8.19
CA ASP A 48 6.28 10.75 9.52
C ASP A 48 5.67 9.84 10.57
N SER A 49 4.38 9.50 10.47
CA SER A 49 3.76 8.53 11.37
C SER A 49 4.15 7.08 11.04
N GLN A 50 3.86 6.14 11.95
CA GLN A 50 4.04 4.70 11.68
C GLN A 50 2.75 4.03 11.19
N ASP A 51 1.75 4.83 10.82
CA ASP A 51 0.46 4.32 10.36
C ASP A 51 0.58 3.72 8.96
N LEU A 52 -0.13 2.61 8.75
CA LEU A 52 -0.28 1.97 7.45
C LEU A 52 -1.75 1.96 7.05
N PRO A 53 -2.07 1.87 5.75
CA PRO A 53 -3.45 1.65 5.31
C PRO A 53 -4.05 0.44 6.03
N GLN A 54 -5.28 0.59 6.53
CA GLN A 54 -5.94 -0.49 7.24
C GLN A 54 -6.45 -1.55 6.25
N ILE A 55 -5.88 -2.75 6.34
CA ILE A 55 -6.33 -3.91 5.57
C ILE A 55 -7.61 -4.46 6.22
N PRO A 56 -8.73 -4.61 5.49
CA PRO A 56 -9.96 -5.17 6.04
C PRO A 56 -9.76 -6.61 6.54
N SER A 57 -10.28 -6.94 7.71
CA SER A 57 -10.15 -8.31 8.26
C SER A 57 -11.01 -9.35 7.53
N SER A 58 -12.05 -8.90 6.81
CA SER A 58 -13.06 -9.73 6.15
C SER A 58 -12.65 -10.29 4.78
N ILE A 59 -11.43 -10.01 4.31
CA ILE A 59 -10.91 -10.53 3.02
C ILE A 59 -10.14 -11.84 3.23
N SER A 60 -9.82 -12.53 2.13
CA SER A 60 -9.03 -13.76 2.16
C SER A 60 -7.62 -13.54 2.70
N ASP A 61 -7.01 -14.59 3.24
CA ASP A 61 -5.64 -14.49 3.75
C ASP A 61 -4.62 -14.22 2.64
N ASP A 62 -4.86 -14.73 1.42
CA ASP A 62 -4.04 -14.37 0.25
C ASP A 62 -4.11 -12.87 -0.07
N ALA A 63 -5.29 -12.25 0.05
CA ALA A 63 -5.44 -10.80 -0.16
C ALA A 63 -4.71 -10.01 0.94
N LYS A 64 -4.75 -10.48 2.19
CA LYS A 64 -4.02 -9.86 3.30
C LYS A 64 -2.51 -9.97 3.09
N ASP A 65 -1.99 -11.13 2.69
CA ASP A 65 -0.56 -11.30 2.45
C ASP A 65 -0.09 -10.45 1.26
N PHE A 66 -0.84 -10.45 0.15
CA PHE A 66 -0.56 -9.60 -1.01
C PHE A 66 -0.46 -8.12 -0.62
N LEU A 67 -1.46 -7.60 0.09
CA LEU A 67 -1.45 -6.22 0.59
C LEU A 67 -0.30 -5.96 1.57
N GLY A 68 0.06 -6.95 2.38
CA GLY A 68 1.22 -6.91 3.26
C GLY A 68 2.55 -6.81 2.52
N LYS A 69 2.67 -7.36 1.30
CA LYS A 69 3.84 -7.18 0.43
C LYS A 69 3.88 -5.81 -0.25
N CYS A 70 2.72 -5.24 -0.57
CA CYS A 70 2.62 -3.92 -1.20
C CYS A 70 2.87 -2.77 -0.21
N LEU A 71 2.28 -2.86 0.98
CA LEU A 71 2.19 -1.77 1.96
C LEU A 71 3.34 -1.79 2.99
N VAL A 72 4.55 -2.16 2.54
CA VAL A 72 5.75 -2.15 3.37
C VAL A 72 6.35 -0.75 3.40
N ARG A 73 6.65 -0.24 4.60
CA ARG A 73 7.17 1.13 4.75
C ARG A 73 8.53 1.32 4.07
N ASN A 74 9.42 0.34 4.21
CA ASN A 74 10.71 0.33 3.50
C ASN A 74 10.50 -0.12 2.04
N ALA A 75 10.70 0.81 1.09
CA ALA A 75 10.54 0.54 -0.34
C ALA A 75 11.42 -0.62 -0.84
N ALA A 76 12.63 -0.80 -0.28
CA ALA A 76 13.53 -1.89 -0.67
C ALA A 76 13.11 -3.27 -0.15
N GLN A 77 12.02 -3.36 0.62
CA GLN A 77 11.43 -4.61 1.11
C GLN A 77 10.06 -4.87 0.47
N ARG A 78 9.56 -3.95 -0.37
CA ARG A 78 8.36 -4.19 -1.16
C ARG A 78 8.71 -5.13 -2.29
N TRP A 79 7.78 -6.04 -2.56
CA TRP A 79 7.86 -6.88 -3.74
C TRP A 79 7.75 -6.03 -5.00
N SER A 80 8.45 -6.45 -6.04
CA SER A 80 8.34 -5.92 -7.39
C SER A 80 7.02 -6.33 -8.04
N ALA A 81 6.69 -5.70 -9.16
CA ALA A 81 5.49 -6.05 -9.93
C ALA A 81 5.54 -7.51 -10.41
N ASP A 82 6.71 -7.98 -10.86
CA ASP A 82 6.89 -9.36 -11.33
C ASP A 82 6.67 -10.37 -10.20
N GLU A 83 7.21 -10.10 -8.99
CA GLU A 83 6.97 -10.96 -7.83
C GLU A 83 5.50 -10.97 -7.40
N LEU A 84 4.81 -9.82 -7.48
CA LEU A 84 3.39 -9.72 -7.16
C LEU A 84 2.50 -10.43 -8.16
N LEU A 85 2.87 -10.45 -9.46
CA LEU A 85 2.14 -11.16 -10.50
C LEU A 85 2.10 -12.68 -10.25
N GLU A 86 3.15 -13.22 -9.63
CA GLU A 86 3.24 -14.64 -9.25
C GLU A 86 2.52 -14.95 -7.92
N HIS A 87 1.93 -13.96 -7.25
CA HIS A 87 1.29 -14.14 -5.96
C HIS A 87 -0.06 -14.90 -6.08
N PRO A 88 -0.39 -15.84 -5.16
CA PRO A 88 -1.64 -16.61 -5.20
C PRO A 88 -2.93 -15.78 -5.28
N PHE A 89 -2.94 -14.59 -4.68
CA PHE A 89 -4.06 -13.63 -4.78
C PHE A 89 -4.45 -13.29 -6.22
N LEU A 90 -3.51 -13.28 -7.17
CA LEU A 90 -3.75 -12.98 -8.58
C LEU A 90 -3.85 -14.25 -9.45
N SER A 91 -3.63 -15.42 -8.86
CA SER A 91 -3.81 -16.68 -9.57
C SER A 91 -5.29 -16.90 -9.89
N VAL A 92 -5.57 -17.24 -11.14
CA VAL A 92 -6.92 -17.58 -11.58
C VAL A 92 -7.28 -18.92 -10.97
N GLY A 93 -8.34 -18.96 -10.16
CA GLY A 93 -8.95 -20.19 -9.65
C GLY A 93 -9.67 -20.98 -10.73
#